data_AF-A0AA36HU20-F1
#
_entry.id   AF-A0AA36HU20-F1
#
_cell.length_a   1.000
_cell.length_b   1.000
_cell.length_c   1.000
_cell.angle_alpha   90.00
_cell.angle_beta   90.00
_cell.angle_gamma   90.00
#
_symmetry.space_group_name_H-M   'P 1'
#
loop_
_entity.id
_entity.type
_entity.pdbx_description
1 polymer ?
#
loop_
_entity_poly.entity_id
_entity_poly.type
_entity_poly.pdbx_seq_one_letter_code
_entity_poly.pdbx_strand_id
1 'polypeptide(L)'
;MALLLHVVLWCVAWGDIHAAVREDNPASIQAALDAGEGLDAVGPGGQTPLMHGVLTGNPRSVKFLLEQKADTSIPEKDGYTPMHGAGFQGRAEIAKLLIAHGLDPSDRHKDGFTPIHRACWGREQRHADTVRVFLKAGVPFDQAADNGPRSQSLRAWSEATEKPGSQLLSSL
;
A
#
# COMPACT_ATOMS: atom_id res chain seq x y z
N MET A 1 -45.65 14.72 18.70
CA MET A 1 -44.28 15.18 19.02
C MET A 1 -43.40 13.93 19.07
N ALA A 2 -43.15 13.26 17.96
CA ALA A 2 -42.27 13.65 16.85
C ALA A 2 -40.78 13.63 17.24
N LEU A 3 -40.13 12.50 16.92
CA LEU A 3 -38.86 12.44 16.18
C LEU A 3 -37.56 12.95 16.84
N LEU A 4 -37.29 12.65 18.11
CA LEU A 4 -35.98 13.00 18.72
C LEU A 4 -35.29 11.89 19.53
N LEU A 5 -35.66 10.62 19.35
CA LEU A 5 -35.02 9.50 20.06
C LEU A 5 -34.40 8.42 19.15
N HIS A 6 -34.22 8.70 17.85
CA HIS A 6 -33.48 7.79 16.94
C HIS A 6 -32.13 8.33 16.48
N VAL A 7 -31.74 9.56 16.90
CA VAL A 7 -30.48 10.19 16.44
C VAL A 7 -29.34 10.03 17.44
N VAL A 8 -29.60 9.54 18.66
CA VAL A 8 -28.59 9.52 19.75
C VAL A 8 -28.12 8.09 20.10
N LEU A 9 -28.43 7.10 19.27
CA LEU A 9 -28.05 5.69 19.46
C LEU A 9 -27.24 5.13 18.28
N TRP A 10 -26.46 5.99 17.62
CA TRP A 10 -25.65 5.63 16.44
C TRP A 10 -24.13 5.71 16.66
N CYS A 11 -23.66 5.67 17.91
CA CYS A 11 -22.23 5.76 18.21
C CYS A 11 -21.62 4.53 18.87
N VAL A 12 -22.32 3.38 18.90
CA VAL A 12 -21.76 2.15 19.47
C VAL A 12 -22.21 0.93 18.67
N ALA A 13 -21.24 0.33 17.98
CA ALA A 13 -21.24 -1.01 17.36
C ALA A 13 -21.60 -1.18 15.87
N TRP A 14 -21.33 -0.20 15.00
CA TRP A 14 -21.10 -0.48 13.57
C TRP A 14 -19.63 -0.15 13.29
N GLY A 15 -18.88 -1.14 12.82
CA GLY A 15 -17.44 -0.99 12.60
C GLY A 15 -17.17 -0.01 11.47
N ASP A 16 -16.30 0.96 11.71
CA ASP A 16 -15.70 1.83 10.68
C ASP A 16 -15.16 0.97 9.52
N ILE A 17 -15.22 1.47 8.28
CA ILE A 17 -14.65 0.82 7.09
C ILE A 17 -13.20 0.35 7.30
N HIS A 18 -12.40 1.03 8.14
CA HIS A 18 -11.05 0.57 8.50
C HIS A 18 -11.06 -0.75 9.30
N ALA A 19 -12.04 -0.96 10.18
CA ALA A 19 -12.22 -2.22 10.89
C ALA A 19 -12.60 -3.34 9.92
N ALA A 20 -13.50 -3.06 8.99
CA ALA A 20 -13.88 -3.99 7.93
C ALA A 20 -12.68 -4.36 7.03
N VAL A 21 -11.82 -3.39 6.70
CA VAL A 21 -10.59 -3.64 5.95
C VAL A 21 -9.66 -4.60 6.71
N ARG A 22 -9.50 -4.45 8.03
CA ARG A 22 -8.64 -5.33 8.84
C ARG A 22 -9.05 -6.80 8.83
N GLU A 23 -10.33 -7.09 8.58
CA GLU A 23 -10.84 -8.46 8.48
C GLU A 23 -10.45 -9.16 7.17
N ASP A 24 -9.94 -8.42 6.19
CA ASP A 24 -9.59 -8.94 4.86
C ASP A 24 -10.76 -9.66 4.16
N ASN A 25 -11.98 -9.16 4.42
CA ASN A 25 -13.23 -9.73 3.90
C ASN A 25 -14.01 -8.67 3.10
N PRO A 26 -14.18 -8.85 1.78
CA PRO A 26 -14.96 -7.93 0.95
C PRO A 26 -16.40 -7.72 1.44
N ALA A 27 -17.03 -8.74 2.03
CA ALA A 27 -18.39 -8.63 2.54
C ALA A 27 -18.47 -7.66 3.73
N SER A 28 -17.45 -7.62 4.59
CA SER A 28 -17.39 -6.68 5.71
C SER A 28 -17.24 -5.24 5.21
N ILE A 29 -16.45 -5.02 4.14
CA ILE A 29 -16.30 -3.69 3.54
C ILE A 29 -17.61 -3.27 2.88
N GLN A 30 -18.27 -4.16 2.14
CA GLN A 30 -19.58 -3.88 1.54
C GLN A 30 -20.61 -3.52 2.60
N ALA A 31 -20.66 -4.24 3.73
CA ALA A 31 -21.56 -3.93 4.83
C ALA A 31 -21.30 -2.53 5.44
N ALA A 32 -20.03 -2.11 5.53
CA ALA A 32 -19.69 -0.76 5.97
C ALA A 32 -20.16 0.30 4.97
N LEU A 33 -19.97 0.07 3.67
CA LEU A 33 -20.47 0.97 2.61
C LEU A 33 -21.99 1.07 2.62
N ASP A 34 -22.69 -0.06 2.79
CA ASP A 34 -24.16 -0.11 2.90
C ASP A 34 -24.67 0.62 4.16
N ALA A 35 -23.84 0.71 5.20
CA ALA A 35 -24.11 1.50 6.41
C ALA A 35 -23.96 3.01 6.20
N GLY A 36 -23.45 3.44 5.05
CA GLY A 36 -23.18 4.85 4.73
C GLY A 36 -21.76 5.31 5.05
N GLU A 37 -20.84 4.41 5.38
CA GLU A 37 -19.41 4.76 5.49
C GLU A 37 -18.86 5.17 4.12
N GLY A 38 -17.96 6.16 4.12
CA GLY A 38 -17.31 6.61 2.89
C GLY A 38 -16.24 5.63 2.42
N LEU A 39 -16.22 5.31 1.12
CA LEU A 39 -15.18 4.46 0.49
C LEU A 39 -13.76 4.98 0.75
N ASP A 40 -13.61 6.30 0.74
CA ASP A 40 -12.35 7.01 0.94
C ASP A 40 -12.30 7.73 2.30
N ALA A 41 -13.11 7.28 3.27
CA ALA A 41 -13.14 7.89 4.60
C ALA A 41 -11.76 7.89 5.24
N VAL A 42 -11.29 9.06 5.69
CA VAL A 42 -9.97 9.20 6.32
C VAL A 42 -10.08 8.86 7.80
N GLY A 43 -9.39 7.80 8.23
CA GLY A 43 -9.38 7.35 9.62
C GLY A 43 -8.56 8.26 10.55
N PRO A 44 -8.56 8.00 11.86
CA PRO A 44 -7.84 8.82 12.85
C PRO A 44 -6.32 8.92 12.62
N GLY A 45 -5.73 7.96 11.89
CA GLY A 45 -4.32 7.97 11.50
C GLY A 45 -4.01 8.80 10.26
N GLY A 46 -5.00 9.49 9.69
CA GLY A 46 -4.87 10.22 8.43
C GLY A 46 -4.94 9.33 7.18
N GLN A 47 -5.24 8.04 7.36
CA GLN A 47 -5.16 7.04 6.30
C GLN A 47 -6.49 6.81 5.60
N THR A 48 -6.45 6.54 4.30
CA THR A 48 -7.61 5.98 3.58
C THR A 48 -7.77 4.48 3.87
N PRO A 49 -8.95 3.88 3.62
CA PRO A 49 -9.16 2.45 3.81
C PRO A 49 -8.25 1.62 2.89
N LEU A 50 -7.96 2.14 1.69
CA LEU A 50 -7.02 1.54 0.75
C LEU A 50 -5.61 1.50 1.32
N MET A 51 -5.11 2.65 1.84
CA MET A 51 -3.80 2.69 2.47
C MET A 51 -3.72 1.77 3.69
N HIS A 52 -4.78 1.73 4.51
CA HIS A 52 -4.85 0.83 5.66
C HIS A 52 -4.68 -0.63 5.24
N GLY A 53 -5.42 -1.08 4.22
CA GLY A 53 -5.33 -2.46 3.72
C GLY A 53 -3.95 -2.80 3.14
N VAL A 54 -3.29 -1.84 2.49
CA VAL A 54 -1.90 -1.99 2.02
C VAL A 54 -0.95 -2.20 3.18
N LEU A 55 -1.03 -1.38 4.22
CA LEU A 55 -0.10 -1.40 5.34
C LEU A 55 -0.29 -2.65 6.21
N THR A 56 -1.53 -3.08 6.45
CA THR A 56 -1.84 -4.29 7.22
C THR A 56 -1.55 -5.57 6.43
N GLY A 57 -1.57 -5.51 5.09
CA GLY A 57 -1.30 -6.65 4.22
C GLY A 57 -2.55 -7.46 3.89
N ASN A 58 -3.64 -6.78 3.55
CA ASN A 58 -4.97 -7.35 3.33
C ASN A 58 -5.33 -7.33 1.83
N PRO A 59 -4.85 -8.29 1.03
CA PRO A 59 -4.96 -8.24 -0.43
C PRO A 59 -6.41 -8.34 -0.93
N ARG A 60 -7.30 -9.06 -0.23
CA ARG A 60 -8.71 -9.17 -0.64
C ARG A 60 -9.43 -7.85 -0.42
N SER A 61 -9.16 -7.19 0.69
CA SER A 61 -9.66 -5.84 0.95
C SER A 61 -9.13 -4.82 -0.06
N VAL A 62 -7.82 -4.82 -0.32
CA VAL A 62 -7.21 -3.91 -1.31
C VAL A 62 -7.83 -4.12 -2.69
N LYS A 63 -7.94 -5.38 -3.14
CA LYS A 63 -8.55 -5.72 -4.42
C LYS A 63 -9.99 -5.18 -4.50
N PHE A 64 -10.80 -5.45 -3.48
CA PHE A 64 -12.19 -5.01 -3.45
C PHE A 64 -12.30 -3.48 -3.49
N LEU A 65 -11.51 -2.75 -2.71
CA LEU A 65 -11.50 -1.29 -2.71
C LEU A 65 -11.13 -0.72 -4.08
N LEU A 66 -10.13 -1.30 -4.76
CA LEU A 66 -9.76 -0.90 -6.13
C LEU A 66 -10.87 -1.22 -7.15
N GLU A 67 -11.57 -2.35 -7.01
CA GLU A 67 -12.73 -2.69 -7.83
C GLU A 67 -13.91 -1.71 -7.63
N GLN A 68 -14.08 -1.22 -6.39
CA GLN A 68 -15.03 -0.14 -6.07
C GLN A 68 -14.54 1.26 -6.49
N LYS A 69 -13.38 1.36 -7.14
CA LYS A 69 -12.75 2.61 -7.59
C LYS A 69 -12.42 3.58 -6.45
N ALA A 70 -11.92 3.05 -5.33
CA ALA A 70 -11.35 3.88 -4.27
C ALA A 70 -10.33 4.87 -4.85
N ASP A 71 -10.35 6.11 -4.38
CA ASP A 71 -9.53 7.18 -4.91
C ASP A 71 -8.06 6.97 -4.51
N THR A 72 -7.26 6.54 -5.49
CA THR A 72 -5.83 6.29 -5.31
C THR A 72 -4.99 7.56 -5.34
N SER A 73 -5.60 8.70 -5.67
CA SER A 73 -4.93 10.00 -5.74
C SER A 73 -4.85 10.70 -4.40
N ILE A 74 -5.66 10.29 -3.41
CA ILE A 74 -5.64 10.82 -2.05
C ILE A 74 -4.26 10.53 -1.47
N PRO A 75 -3.37 11.53 -1.40
CA PRO A 75 -2.00 11.27 -1.00
C PRO A 75 -1.94 11.26 0.51
N GLU A 76 -1.31 10.23 1.07
CA GLU A 76 -0.81 10.35 2.43
C GLU A 76 0.26 11.45 2.45
N LYS A 77 0.58 11.91 3.67
CA LYS A 77 1.51 13.00 3.90
C LYS A 77 2.74 12.91 2.98
N ASP A 78 3.07 14.04 2.36
CA ASP A 78 4.27 14.20 1.54
C ASP A 78 4.32 13.37 0.23
N GLY A 79 3.16 12.98 -0.30
CA GLY A 79 3.06 12.26 -1.59
C GLY A 79 3.31 10.76 -1.43
N TYR A 80 3.11 10.23 -0.22
CA TYR A 80 3.27 8.81 0.06
C TYR A 80 2.07 8.04 -0.50
N THR A 81 2.29 7.28 -1.57
CA THR A 81 1.23 6.57 -2.30
C THR A 81 1.03 5.14 -1.78
N PRO A 82 -0.12 4.49 -2.05
CA PRO A 82 -0.32 3.06 -1.75
C PRO A 82 0.83 2.18 -2.21
N MET A 83 1.45 2.52 -3.34
CA MET A 83 2.61 1.78 -3.85
C MET A 83 3.83 1.87 -2.93
N HIS A 84 4.10 3.04 -2.34
CA HIS A 84 5.16 3.21 -1.35
C HIS A 84 4.91 2.33 -0.11
N GLY A 85 3.65 2.26 0.34
CA GLY A 85 3.22 1.36 1.42
C GLY A 85 3.52 -0.10 1.12
N ALA A 86 3.17 -0.56 -0.08
CA ALA A 86 3.43 -1.94 -0.51
C ALA A 86 4.94 -2.25 -0.56
N GLY A 87 5.76 -1.31 -1.05
CA GLY A 87 7.21 -1.41 -1.05
C GLY A 87 7.78 -1.51 0.37
N PHE A 88 7.47 -0.53 1.23
CA PHE A 88 7.97 -0.46 2.60
C PHE A 88 7.63 -1.70 3.44
N GLN A 89 6.40 -2.20 3.31
CA GLN A 89 5.95 -3.39 4.02
C GLN A 89 6.34 -4.70 3.34
N GLY A 90 6.89 -4.67 2.12
CA GLY A 90 7.26 -5.86 1.35
C GLY A 90 6.04 -6.70 0.96
N ARG A 91 4.98 -6.08 0.47
CA ARG A 91 3.71 -6.73 0.09
C ARG A 91 3.64 -7.00 -1.41
N ALA A 92 4.36 -8.03 -1.87
CA ALA A 92 4.49 -8.34 -3.30
C ALA A 92 3.14 -8.59 -4.00
N GLU A 93 2.20 -9.28 -3.35
CA GLU A 93 0.86 -9.52 -3.91
C GLU A 93 0.06 -8.22 -4.08
N ILE A 94 0.09 -7.36 -3.06
CA ILE A 94 -0.58 -6.05 -3.10
C ILE A 94 0.07 -5.14 -4.15
N ALA A 95 1.40 -5.15 -4.28
CA ALA A 95 2.09 -4.42 -5.34
C ALA A 95 1.60 -4.86 -6.74
N LYS A 96 1.44 -6.16 -6.98
CA LYS A 96 0.87 -6.67 -8.24
C LYS A 96 -0.57 -6.19 -8.46
N LEU A 97 -1.40 -6.19 -7.42
CA LEU A 97 -2.77 -5.68 -7.51
C LEU A 97 -2.81 -4.19 -7.87
N LEU A 98 -2.01 -3.36 -7.19
CA LEU A 98 -1.95 -1.93 -7.47
C LEU A 98 -1.48 -1.66 -8.91
N ILE A 99 -0.46 -2.37 -9.39
CA ILE A 99 0.02 -2.28 -10.78
C ILE A 99 -1.07 -2.70 -11.78
N ALA A 100 -1.78 -3.80 -11.49
CA ALA A 100 -2.86 -4.29 -12.36
C ALA A 100 -4.04 -3.30 -12.47
N HIS A 101 -4.23 -2.45 -11.45
CA HIS A 101 -5.21 -1.38 -11.45
C HIS A 101 -4.65 -0.03 -11.94
N GLY A 102 -3.44 -0.02 -12.51
CA GLY A 102 -2.88 1.14 -13.23
C GLY A 102 -2.15 2.16 -12.36
N LEU A 103 -1.83 1.84 -11.10
CA LEU A 103 -1.01 2.71 -10.26
C LEU A 103 0.45 2.64 -10.73
N ASP A 104 1.11 3.80 -10.80
CA ASP A 104 2.50 3.90 -11.26
C ASP A 104 3.47 3.34 -10.20
N PRO A 105 4.22 2.26 -10.51
CA PRO A 105 5.20 1.71 -9.58
C PRO A 105 6.47 2.58 -9.43
N SER A 106 6.61 3.63 -10.22
CA SER A 106 7.75 4.57 -10.24
C SER A 106 7.46 5.91 -9.56
N ASP A 107 6.29 6.07 -8.91
CA ASP A 107 5.94 7.30 -8.19
C ASP A 107 7.07 7.78 -7.28
N ARG A 108 7.35 9.08 -7.28
CA ARG A 108 8.36 9.69 -6.42
C ARG A 108 7.71 10.37 -5.23
N HIS A 109 8.11 9.96 -4.04
CA HIS A 109 7.84 10.73 -2.83
C HIS A 109 8.63 12.06 -2.87
N LYS A 110 8.16 13.09 -2.15
CA LYS A 110 8.90 14.35 -1.91
C LYS A 110 10.38 14.21 -1.50
N ASP A 111 10.81 13.10 -0.90
CA ASP A 111 12.22 12.86 -0.55
C ASP A 111 13.04 12.23 -1.70
N GLY A 112 12.41 12.02 -2.85
CA GLY A 112 12.99 11.46 -4.07
C GLY A 112 13.02 9.93 -4.10
N PHE A 113 12.58 9.25 -3.04
CA PHE A 113 12.51 7.79 -3.03
C PHE A 113 11.29 7.28 -3.78
N THR A 114 11.47 6.17 -4.49
CA THR A 114 10.41 5.41 -5.17
C THR A 114 10.02 4.16 -4.36
N PRO A 115 8.90 3.49 -4.67
CA PRO A 115 8.46 2.27 -3.98
C PRO A 115 9.52 1.17 -3.90
N ILE A 116 10.31 0.97 -4.96
CA ILE A 116 11.37 -0.04 -4.99
C ILE A 116 12.50 0.28 -4.00
N HIS A 117 12.82 1.56 -3.77
CA HIS A 117 13.78 1.97 -2.74
C HIS A 117 13.30 1.59 -1.34
N ARG A 118 12.01 1.77 -1.06
CA ARG A 118 11.40 1.38 0.22
C ARG A 118 11.45 -0.14 0.42
N ALA A 119 11.24 -0.91 -0.66
CA ALA A 119 11.35 -2.36 -0.61
C ALA A 119 12.77 -2.84 -0.28
N CYS A 120 13.80 -2.20 -0.83
CA CYS A 120 15.20 -2.56 -0.57
C CYS A 120 15.70 -2.32 0.86
N TRP A 121 14.98 -1.54 1.67
CA TRP A 121 15.34 -1.36 3.09
C TRP A 121 14.99 -2.57 3.94
N GLY A 122 14.04 -3.40 3.51
CA GLY A 122 13.70 -4.63 4.21
C GLY A 122 14.71 -5.74 3.95
N ARG A 123 14.94 -6.58 4.97
CA ARG A 123 15.85 -7.74 4.90
C ARG A 123 15.12 -9.07 4.75
N GLU A 124 13.79 -9.05 4.76
CA GLU A 124 12.96 -10.23 4.75
C GLU A 124 12.68 -10.69 3.32
N GLN A 125 12.39 -11.98 3.12
CA GLN A 125 12.12 -12.53 1.78
C GLN A 125 10.96 -11.83 1.06
N ARG A 126 9.93 -11.40 1.81
CA ARG A 126 8.79 -10.65 1.27
C ARG A 126 9.19 -9.35 0.57
N HIS A 127 10.26 -8.70 1.05
CA HIS A 127 10.81 -7.50 0.42
C HIS A 127 11.54 -7.84 -0.87
N ALA A 128 12.32 -8.93 -0.89
CA ALA A 128 12.95 -9.42 -2.12
C ALA A 128 11.91 -9.79 -3.20
N ASP A 129 10.82 -10.43 -2.82
CA ASP A 129 9.70 -10.72 -3.72
C ASP A 129 9.01 -9.46 -4.23
N THR A 130 8.94 -8.41 -3.41
CA THR A 130 8.35 -7.13 -3.81
C THR A 130 9.27 -6.38 -4.79
N VAL A 131 10.58 -6.40 -4.55
CA VAL A 131 11.58 -5.88 -5.50
C VAL A 131 11.46 -6.60 -6.85
N ARG A 132 11.29 -7.94 -6.85
CA ARG A 132 11.04 -8.73 -8.07
C ARG A 132 9.83 -8.24 -8.86
N VAL A 133 8.74 -7.93 -8.17
CA VAL A 133 7.51 -7.43 -8.80
C VAL A 133 7.78 -6.08 -9.49
N PHE A 134 8.45 -5.16 -8.81
CA PHE A 134 8.77 -3.85 -9.38
C PHE A 134 9.74 -3.91 -10.56
N LEU A 135 10.78 -4.74 -10.48
CA LEU A 135 11.71 -4.94 -11.60
C LEU A 135 11.00 -5.52 -12.83
N LYS A 136 10.11 -6.50 -12.63
CA LYS A 136 9.28 -7.06 -13.72
C LYS A 136 8.31 -6.04 -14.31
N ALA A 137 7.87 -5.07 -13.52
CA ALA A 137 7.04 -3.96 -13.98
C ALA A 137 7.85 -2.87 -14.72
N GLY A 138 9.17 -3.06 -14.91
CA GLY A 138 10.03 -2.13 -15.63
C GLY A 138 10.45 -0.92 -14.81
N VAL A 139 10.28 -0.94 -13.47
CA VAL A 139 10.73 0.16 -12.61
C VAL A 139 12.26 0.20 -12.63
N PRO A 140 12.87 1.32 -13.05
CA PRO A 140 14.32 1.46 -13.04
C PRO A 140 14.84 1.43 -11.60
N PHE A 141 15.79 0.54 -11.37
CA PHE A 141 16.35 0.24 -10.04
C PHE A 141 17.46 1.21 -9.61
N ASP A 142 17.98 1.99 -10.55
CA ASP A 142 19.18 2.81 -10.44
C ASP A 142 18.91 4.31 -10.30
N GLN A 143 17.63 4.72 -10.25
CA GLN A 143 17.27 6.12 -10.11
C GLN A 143 17.74 6.67 -8.75
N ALA A 144 18.48 7.77 -8.78
CA ALA A 144 18.86 8.46 -7.55
C ALA A 144 17.64 9.12 -6.89
N ALA A 145 17.56 9.02 -5.56
CA ALA A 145 16.73 9.91 -4.75
C ALA A 145 17.41 11.28 -4.65
N ASP A 146 16.62 12.36 -4.69
CA ASP A 146 17.13 13.72 -4.93
C ASP A 146 18.06 14.25 -3.81
N ASN A 147 18.03 13.70 -2.58
CA ASN A 147 18.65 14.37 -1.41
C ASN A 147 19.42 13.50 -0.39
N GLY A 148 20.02 12.35 -0.73
CA GLY A 148 20.82 11.63 0.27
C GLY A 148 21.71 10.48 -0.21
N PRO A 149 22.78 10.13 0.53
CA PRO A 149 23.76 9.14 0.11
C PRO A 149 23.19 7.73 0.29
N ARG A 150 22.37 7.25 -0.64
CA ARG A 150 22.10 5.81 -0.75
C ARG A 150 21.58 5.31 -2.09
N SER A 151 22.35 5.58 -3.13
CA SER A 151 22.64 4.58 -4.17
C SER A 151 23.29 3.29 -3.59
N GLN A 152 23.62 3.25 -2.29
CA GLN A 152 24.15 2.09 -1.57
C GLN A 152 23.09 1.04 -1.18
N SER A 153 21.78 1.29 -1.29
CA SER A 153 20.79 0.21 -1.13
C SER A 153 20.99 -0.86 -2.20
N LEU A 154 21.42 -0.47 -3.40
CA LEU A 154 21.77 -1.33 -4.53
C LEU A 154 22.88 -2.34 -4.17
N ARG A 155 24.02 -1.81 -3.70
CA ARG A 155 25.21 -2.60 -3.35
C ARG A 155 24.99 -3.38 -2.05
N ALA A 156 24.47 -2.72 -1.02
CA ALA A 156 24.23 -3.35 0.27
C ALA A 156 23.13 -4.41 0.22
N TRP A 157 22.10 -4.27 -0.61
CA TRP A 157 21.09 -5.32 -0.79
C TRP A 157 21.63 -6.50 -1.62
N SER A 158 22.40 -6.22 -2.68
CA SER A 158 23.07 -7.28 -3.45
C SER A 158 24.16 -8.02 -2.66
N GLU A 159 24.86 -7.33 -1.75
CA GLU A 159 25.96 -7.86 -0.94
C GLU A 159 25.46 -8.51 0.36
N ALA A 160 24.43 -7.96 1.01
CA ALA A 160 23.89 -8.51 2.26
C ALA A 160 22.92 -9.67 2.05
N THR A 161 22.38 -9.85 0.84
CA THR A 161 21.54 -11.01 0.53
C THR A 161 22.41 -12.07 -0.13
N GLU A 162 23.01 -12.95 0.68
CA GLU A 162 23.96 -13.97 0.19
C GLU A 162 23.44 -14.83 -0.98
N LYS A 163 22.12 -14.91 -1.26
CA LYS A 163 21.58 -15.78 -2.34
C LYS A 163 20.37 -15.37 -3.19
N PRO A 164 19.65 -14.24 -3.04
CA PRO A 164 18.66 -13.83 -4.06
C PRO A 164 19.03 -12.60 -4.90
N GLY A 165 19.70 -11.57 -4.36
CA GLY A 165 19.85 -10.27 -5.05
C GLY A 165 20.81 -10.29 -6.25
N SER A 166 21.92 -11.01 -6.12
CA SER A 166 22.92 -11.18 -7.18
C SER A 166 22.44 -12.11 -8.31
N GLN A 167 21.74 -13.21 -7.97
CA GLN A 167 21.11 -14.11 -8.95
C GLN A 167 19.90 -13.46 -9.66
N LEU A 168 19.29 -12.48 -9.01
CA LEU A 168 18.14 -11.76 -9.55
C LEU A 168 18.49 -10.89 -10.74
N LEU A 169 19.56 -10.12 -10.63
CA LEU A 169 20.04 -9.26 -11.71
C LEU A 169 20.59 -10.08 -12.88
N SER A 170 21.05 -11.30 -12.64
CA SER A 170 21.51 -12.21 -13.70
C SER A 170 20.39 -13.01 -14.39
N SER A 171 19.14 -12.93 -13.90
CA SER A 171 17.98 -13.70 -14.43
C SER A 171 16.84 -12.83 -14.99
N LEU A 172 17.08 -11.52 -15.09
CA LEU A 172 16.28 -10.55 -15.85
C LEU A 172 16.90 -10.35 -17.23
#